data_AF-A0A1V6GV00-F1
#
_entry.id   AF-A0A1V6GV00-F1
#
_cell.length_a   1.000
_cell.length_b   1.000
_cell.length_c   1.000
_cell.angle_alpha   90.00
_cell.angle_beta   90.00
_cell.angle_gamma   90.00
#
_symmetry.space_group_name_H-M   'P 1'
#
loop_
_entity.id
_entity.type
_entity.pdbx_description
1 polymer ?
#
loop_
_entity_poly.entity_id
_entity_poly.type
_entity_poly.pdbx_seq_one_letter_code
_entity_poly.pdbx_strand_id
1 'polypeptide(L)'
;MSRVGIGQTAKSRFLIHTFGAKYPKAVKSLTKDAEELLTFYDFPAAHFQHIRMTNPIELSFSTIRLRTKKDEVLWQPEKNAIDDVQIILSKLRRGGANCGDSKRFPMF
;
A
#
# COMPACT_ATOMS: atom_id res chain seq x y z
N MET A 1 33.12 -1.38 -6.22
CA MET A 1 32.85 -1.22 -7.66
C MET A 1 31.47 -1.80 -7.91
N SER A 2 30.50 -0.91 -8.12
CA SER A 2 29.06 -1.17 -8.02
C SER A 2 28.57 -2.13 -9.10
N ARG A 3 27.81 -3.15 -8.67
CA ARG A 3 27.05 -4.06 -9.52
C ARG A 3 25.97 -3.27 -10.27
N VAL A 4 26.30 -2.58 -11.34
CA VAL A 4 25.26 -2.12 -12.28
C VAL A 4 24.89 -3.33 -13.12
N GLY A 5 23.93 -4.10 -12.60
CA GLY A 5 23.34 -5.24 -13.28
C GLY A 5 22.73 -4.79 -14.60
N ILE A 6 23.17 -5.43 -15.68
CA ILE A 6 22.81 -5.16 -17.08
C ILE A 6 21.27 -5.25 -17.30
N GLY A 7 20.52 -5.85 -16.35
CA GLY A 7 19.06 -6.00 -16.38
C GLY A 7 18.21 -4.79 -15.96
N GLN A 8 18.75 -3.75 -15.29
CA GLN A 8 17.95 -2.58 -14.88
C GLN A 8 17.65 -1.61 -16.03
N THR A 9 18.52 -1.59 -17.05
CA THR A 9 18.55 -0.53 -18.07
C THR A 9 17.39 -0.61 -19.06
N ALA A 10 16.95 -1.81 -19.41
CA ALA A 10 15.90 -2.03 -20.42
C ALA A 10 14.50 -1.59 -19.94
N LYS A 11 14.13 -1.90 -18.69
CA LYS A 11 12.82 -1.56 -18.12
C LYS A 11 12.69 -0.06 -17.86
N SER A 12 13.74 0.57 -17.35
CA SER A 12 13.80 2.02 -17.16
C SER A 12 13.67 2.77 -18.48
N ARG A 13 14.30 2.27 -19.55
CA ARG A 13 14.19 2.86 -20.90
C ARG A 13 12.76 2.77 -21.44
N PHE A 14 12.06 1.64 -21.24
CA PHE A 14 10.66 1.49 -21.64
C PHE A 14 9.74 2.47 -20.91
N LEU A 15 9.90 2.63 -19.59
CA LEU A 15 9.08 3.56 -18.78
C LEU A 15 9.27 5.00 -19.23
N ILE A 16 10.51 5.41 -19.51
CA ILE A 16 10.85 6.76 -19.97
C ILE A 16 10.25 7.03 -21.34
N HIS A 17 10.38 6.09 -22.28
CA HIS A 17 9.88 6.26 -23.64
C HIS A 17 8.35 6.32 -23.73
N THR A 18 7.66 5.45 -22.99
CA THR A 18 6.20 5.31 -23.09
C THR A 18 5.46 6.33 -22.20
N PHE A 19 5.99 6.64 -21.01
CA PHE A 19 5.29 7.45 -20.00
C PHE A 19 6.00 8.74 -19.60
N GLY A 20 7.25 8.97 -20.05
CA GLY A 20 8.04 10.13 -19.67
C GLY A 20 7.43 11.48 -20.06
N ALA A 21 6.72 11.53 -21.19
CA ALA A 21 6.04 12.76 -21.63
C ALA A 21 4.78 13.09 -20.80
N LYS A 22 4.07 12.08 -20.28
CA LYS A 22 2.82 12.28 -19.53
C LYS A 22 3.05 12.46 -18.03
N TYR A 23 3.97 11.70 -17.44
CA TYR A 23 4.16 11.65 -15.99
C TYR A 23 5.65 11.68 -15.60
N PRO A 24 6.35 12.80 -15.83
CA PRO A 24 7.80 12.87 -15.63
C PRO A 24 8.23 12.65 -14.18
N LYS A 25 7.40 13.03 -13.19
CA LYS A 25 7.69 12.83 -11.77
C LYS A 25 7.58 11.36 -11.35
N ALA A 26 6.53 10.67 -11.81
CA ALA A 26 6.29 9.26 -11.49
C ALA A 26 7.35 8.35 -12.15
N VAL A 27 7.74 8.66 -13.39
CA VAL A 27 8.81 7.91 -14.06
C VAL A 27 10.13 8.05 -13.29
N LYS A 28 10.48 9.26 -12.82
CA LYS A 28 11.69 9.48 -12.02
C LYS A 28 11.70 8.66 -10.72
N SER A 29 10.59 8.61 -9.99
CA SER A 29 10.51 7.80 -8.75
C SER A 29 10.61 6.30 -9.06
N LEU A 30 9.91 5.82 -10.09
CA LEU A 30 9.96 4.41 -10.50
C LEU A 30 11.36 3.97 -10.96
N THR A 31 12.09 4.84 -11.66
CA THR A 31 13.46 4.52 -12.10
C THR A 31 14.48 4.51 -10.97
N LYS A 32 14.24 5.28 -9.90
CA LYS A 32 15.14 5.38 -8.75
C LYS A 32 15.15 4.09 -7.93
N ASP A 33 13.96 3.55 -7.65
CA ASP A 33 13.77 2.42 -6.73
C ASP A 33 13.43 1.12 -7.51
N ALA A 34 13.82 1.06 -8.79
CA ALA A 34 13.47 -0.03 -9.70
C ALA A 34 13.98 -1.41 -9.26
N GLU A 35 15.12 -1.48 -8.57
CA GLU A 35 15.67 -2.73 -8.03
C GLU A 35 14.76 -3.30 -6.95
N GLU A 36 14.42 -2.48 -5.96
CA GLU A 36 13.58 -2.88 -4.83
C GLU A 36 12.16 -3.26 -5.26
N LEU A 37 11.55 -2.48 -6.17
CA LEU A 37 10.20 -2.74 -6.68
C LEU A 37 10.09 -4.05 -7.49
N LEU A 38 11.18 -4.50 -8.11
CA LEU A 38 11.18 -5.68 -8.97
C LEU A 38 11.55 -6.97 -8.23
N THR A 39 12.09 -6.90 -7.00
CA THR A 39 12.30 -8.08 -6.12
C THR A 39 11.01 -8.87 -5.89
N PHE A 40 9.86 -8.22 -6.03
CA PHE A 40 8.54 -8.85 -6.01
C PHE A 40 8.41 -10.02 -7.01
N TYR A 41 9.07 -9.96 -8.16
CA TYR A 41 8.99 -11.02 -9.18
C TYR A 41 9.86 -12.25 -8.88
N ASP A 42 10.70 -12.19 -7.85
CA ASP A 42 11.53 -13.33 -7.43
C ASP A 42 10.75 -14.35 -6.58
N PHE A 43 9.55 -13.97 -6.09
CA PHE A 43 8.67 -14.86 -5.34
C PHE A 43 7.91 -15.84 -6.24
N PRO A 44 7.55 -17.04 -5.75
CA PRO A 44 6.79 -18.01 -6.53
C PRO A 44 5.35 -17.53 -6.81
N ALA A 45 4.82 -17.93 -7.97
CA ALA A 45 3.56 -17.41 -8.52
C ALA A 45 2.33 -17.55 -7.60
N ALA A 46 2.32 -18.56 -6.72
CA ALA A 46 1.26 -18.76 -5.72
C ALA A 46 1.11 -17.55 -4.76
N HIS A 47 2.17 -16.79 -4.52
CA HIS A 47 2.14 -15.65 -3.59
C HIS A 47 1.71 -14.34 -4.27
N PHE A 48 1.71 -14.27 -5.60
CA PHE A 48 1.37 -13.03 -6.31
C PHE A 48 -0.05 -12.56 -6.06
N GLN A 49 -0.99 -13.50 -5.86
CA GLN A 49 -2.37 -13.15 -5.54
C GLN A 49 -2.47 -12.38 -4.23
N HIS A 50 -1.74 -12.79 -3.19
CA HIS A 50 -1.80 -12.12 -1.89
C HIS A 50 -1.02 -10.81 -1.87
N ILE A 51 0.14 -10.76 -2.53
CA ILE A 51 1.01 -9.57 -2.51
C ILE A 51 0.47 -8.44 -3.40
N ARG A 52 -0.25 -8.74 -4.49
CA ARG A 52 -0.87 -7.72 -5.34
C ARG A 52 -2.17 -7.15 -4.79
N MET A 53 -2.73 -7.74 -3.73
CA MET A 53 -3.95 -7.23 -3.12
C MET A 53 -3.65 -6.00 -2.27
N THR A 54 -4.33 -4.90 -2.57
CA THR A 54 -4.21 -3.64 -1.84
C THR A 54 -5.03 -3.61 -0.55
N ASN A 55 -5.99 -4.53 -0.41
CA ASN A 55 -6.94 -4.59 0.71
C ASN A 55 -6.29 -4.58 2.11
N PRO A 56 -5.19 -5.32 2.39
CA PRO A 56 -4.55 -5.30 3.71
C PRO A 56 -4.12 -3.88 4.15
N ILE A 57 -3.73 -3.05 3.19
CA ILE A 57 -3.25 -1.68 3.41
C ILE A 57 -4.43 -0.71 3.30
N GLU A 58 -5.26 -0.82 2.27
CA GLU A 58 -6.36 0.11 2.01
C GLU A 58 -7.47 0.02 3.05
N LEU A 59 -7.83 -1.17 3.51
CA LEU A 59 -8.92 -1.35 4.47
C LEU A 59 -8.54 -0.78 5.85
N SER A 60 -7.32 -1.01 6.30
CA SER A 60 -6.81 -0.46 7.55
C SER A 60 -6.77 1.07 7.49
N PHE A 61 -6.21 1.66 6.42
CA PHE A 61 -6.20 3.12 6.25
C PHE A 61 -7.60 3.74 6.06
N SER A 62 -8.55 3.02 5.46
CA SER A 62 -9.93 3.52 5.32
C SER A 62 -10.60 3.77 6.67
N THR A 63 -10.37 2.88 7.64
CA THR A 63 -10.94 3.02 9.00
C THR A 63 -10.30 4.13 9.81
N ILE A 64 -8.99 4.37 9.62
CA ILE A 64 -8.28 5.49 10.24
C ILE A 64 -8.87 6.81 9.72
N ARG A 65 -8.93 6.97 8.39
CA ARG A 65 -9.46 8.19 7.76
C ARG A 65 -10.89 8.50 8.18
N LEU A 66 -11.74 7.47 8.30
CA LEU A 66 -13.13 7.63 8.73
C LEU A 66 -13.23 8.20 10.16
N ARG A 67 -12.36 7.77 11.07
CA ARG A 67 -12.32 8.27 12.45
C ARG A 67 -11.75 9.67 12.53
N THR A 68 -10.61 9.92 11.88
CA THR A 68 -10.01 11.25 11.88
C THR A 68 -10.98 12.30 11.36
N LYS A 69 -11.78 11.99 10.34
CA LYS A 69 -12.83 12.89 9.84
C LYS A 69 -13.96 13.14 10.85
N LYS A 70 -14.28 12.16 11.68
CA LYS A 70 -15.31 12.29 12.73
C LYS A 70 -14.80 13.12 13.91
N ASP A 71 -13.53 12.94 14.24
CA ASP A 71 -12.92 13.52 15.44
C ASP A 71 -12.20 14.86 15.15
N GLU A 72 -12.19 15.33 13.89
CA GLU A 72 -11.55 16.56 13.41
C GLU A 72 -11.93 17.81 14.24
N VAL A 73 -13.12 17.82 14.84
CA VAL A 73 -13.62 18.92 15.69
C VAL A 73 -12.95 18.94 17.08
N LEU A 74 -12.42 17.82 17.57
CA LEU A 74 -11.82 17.65 18.91
C LEU A 74 -10.52 16.83 18.84
N TRP A 75 -9.69 17.02 17.80
CA TRP A 75 -8.50 16.18 17.62
C TRP A 75 -7.23 16.85 18.12
N GLN A 76 -6.59 16.22 19.11
CA GLN A 76 -5.22 16.51 19.52
C GLN A 76 -4.31 15.40 18.95
N PRO A 77 -3.46 15.72 17.96
CA PRO A 77 -2.79 14.72 17.13
C PRO A 77 -1.80 13.84 17.90
N GLU A 78 -1.26 14.40 18.96
CA GLU A 78 -0.13 13.84 19.72
C GLU A 78 -0.57 12.72 20.67
N LYS A 79 -1.86 12.68 21.02
CA LYS A 79 -2.41 11.79 22.05
C LYS A 79 -3.35 10.73 21.48
N ASN A 80 -4.14 11.08 20.47
CA ASN A 80 -5.25 10.23 20.01
C ASN A 80 -4.85 9.25 18.89
N ALA A 81 -3.74 9.51 18.18
CA ALA A 81 -3.33 8.69 17.04
C ALA A 81 -2.98 7.25 17.43
N ILE A 82 -2.30 7.07 18.57
CA ILE A 82 -1.91 5.75 19.08
C ILE A 82 -3.16 4.99 19.53
N ASP A 83 -4.08 5.66 20.22
CA ASP A 83 -5.34 5.08 20.68
C ASP A 83 -6.22 4.64 19.51
N ASP A 84 -6.31 5.44 18.45
CA ASP A 84 -7.07 5.08 17.25
C ASP A 84 -6.51 3.83 16.57
N VAL A 85 -5.19 3.76 16.39
CA VAL A 85 -4.52 2.59 15.82
C VAL A 85 -4.73 1.36 16.69
N GLN A 86 -4.58 1.47 18.01
CA GLN A 86 -4.83 0.36 18.93
C GLN A 86 -6.28 -0.12 18.91
N ILE A 87 -7.26 0.80 18.84
CA ILE A 87 -8.67 0.41 18.73
C ILE A 87 -8.91 -0.30 17.40
N ILE A 88 -8.32 0.14 16.29
CA ILE A 88 -8.46 -0.52 14.98
C ILE A 88 -7.85 -1.93 15.01
N LEU A 89 -6.63 -2.08 15.52
CA LEU A 89 -5.99 -3.38 15.69
C LEU A 89 -6.81 -4.30 16.61
N SER A 90 -7.40 -3.76 17.68
CA SER A 90 -8.30 -4.52 18.56
C SER A 90 -9.60 -4.97 17.88
N LYS A 91 -10.11 -4.19 16.89
CA LYS A 91 -11.30 -4.52 16.10
C LYS A 91 -11.00 -5.57 15.04
N LEU A 92 -9.83 -5.49 14.42
CA LEU A 92 -9.35 -6.49 13.46
C LEU A 92 -9.03 -7.82 14.15
N ARG A 93 -8.43 -7.79 15.36
CA ARG A 93 -8.07 -8.99 16.13
C ARG A 93 -9.26 -9.77 16.70
N ARG A 94 -10.39 -9.10 16.99
CA ARG A 94 -11.56 -9.73 17.62
C ARG A 94 -12.44 -10.55 16.67
N GLY A 95 -12.15 -10.55 15.36
CA GLY A 95 -13.00 -11.19 14.36
C GLY A 95 -14.31 -10.41 14.22
N GLY A 96 -14.64 -9.98 13.01
CA GLY A 96 -15.78 -9.09 12.74
C GLY A 96 -17.11 -9.58 13.32
N ALA A 97 -17.45 -9.12 14.51
CA ALA A 97 -18.76 -9.22 15.12
C ALA A 97 -19.37 -7.82 15.14
N ASN A 98 -19.75 -7.33 13.95
CA ASN A 98 -20.78 -6.31 13.82
C ASN A 98 -21.61 -6.70 12.59
N CYS A 99 -22.73 -7.36 12.90
CA CYS A 99 -23.93 -7.42 12.09
C CYS A 99 -24.26 -6.01 11.56
N GLY A 100 -24.20 -5.81 10.24
CA GLY A 100 -24.71 -4.58 9.62
C GLY A 100 -24.13 -4.22 8.26
N ASP A 101 -22.85 -4.51 7.98
CA ASP A 101 -22.24 -4.10 6.72
C ASP A 101 -22.14 -5.27 5.74
N SER A 102 -23.03 -5.29 4.75
CA SER A 102 -23.14 -6.29 3.68
C SER A 102 -21.95 -6.34 2.69
N LYS A 103 -20.83 -5.68 3.01
CA LYS A 103 -19.58 -5.83 2.25
C LYS A 103 -18.73 -6.91 2.91
N ARG A 104 -19.19 -8.15 2.77
CA ARG A 104 -18.33 -9.33 2.89
C ARG A 104 -17.29 -9.24 1.79
N PHE A 105 -16.18 -8.57 2.07
CA PHE A 105 -15.00 -8.65 1.22
C PHE A 105 -14.55 -10.11 1.24
N PRO A 106 -14.42 -10.77 0.08
CA PRO A 106 -14.01 -12.17 0.03
C PRO A 106 -12.65 -12.29 0.73
N MET A 107 -12.64 -13.04 1.83
CA MET A 107 -11.44 -13.67 2.34
C MET A 107 -10.99 -14.64 1.26
N PHE A 108 -9.81 -14.40 0.69
CA PHE A 108 -9.01 -15.52 0.20
C PHE A 108 -8.60 -16.38 1.40
#